data_AF-A0A7K2KZY9-F1
#
_entry.id   AF-A0A7K2KZY9-F1
#
_cell.length_a   1.000
_cell.length_b   1.000
_cell.length_c   1.000
_cell.angle_alpha   90.00
_cell.angle_beta   90.00
_cell.angle_gamma   90.00
#
_symmetry.space_group_name_H-M   'P 1'
#
loop_
_entity.id
_entity.type
_entity.pdbx_description
1 polymer ?
#
loop_
_entity_poly.entity_id
_entity_poly.type
_entity_poly.pdbx_seq_one_letter_code
_entity_poly.pdbx_strand_id
1 'polypeptide(L)'
;MHTYDPALTDLVLAALRDRLLNRPALNHPGEADKLDRVLAGLIGPEGNDPAEVLRLWTEQLAPTAIAVDSPRFLSFVPAAPTQAAALFEMLVSCSSVQGVSWLLASGPIAAENQVLRLIADLAG
;
A
#
# COMPACT_ATOMS: atom_id res chain seq x y z
N MET A 1 -18.28 14.52 7.11
CA MET A 1 -18.66 13.19 6.60
C MET A 1 -18.04 13.06 5.22
N HIS A 2 -17.25 12.02 4.98
CA HIS A 2 -16.59 11.83 3.68
C HIS A 2 -17.63 11.45 2.63
N THR A 3 -17.60 12.12 1.48
CA THR A 3 -18.49 11.83 0.35
C THR A 3 -17.77 10.87 -0.59
N TYR A 4 -18.49 9.88 -1.10
CA TYR A 4 -17.97 8.97 -2.12
C TYR A 4 -17.62 9.74 -3.40
N ASP A 5 -16.39 9.57 -3.87
CA ASP A 5 -15.90 10.09 -5.14
C ASP A 5 -15.65 8.91 -6.12
N PRO A 6 -16.52 8.70 -7.12
CA PRO A 6 -16.37 7.61 -8.06
C PRO A 6 -15.13 7.77 -8.96
N ALA A 7 -14.78 9.00 -9.36
CA ALA A 7 -13.66 9.24 -10.25
C ALA A 7 -12.33 8.93 -9.55
N LEU A 8 -12.20 9.36 -8.29
CA LEU A 8 -11.06 9.01 -7.45
C LEU A 8 -10.97 7.50 -7.21
N THR A 9 -12.10 6.86 -6.93
CA THR A 9 -12.16 5.41 -6.70
C THR A 9 -11.66 4.64 -7.92
N ASP A 10 -12.18 4.96 -9.10
CA ASP A 10 -11.77 4.30 -10.35
C ASP A 10 -10.29 4.54 -10.67
N LEU A 11 -9.80 5.77 -10.45
CA LEU A 11 -8.41 6.14 -10.65
C LEU A 11 -7.46 5.30 -9.76
N VAL A 12 -7.77 5.19 -8.47
CA VAL A 12 -6.95 4.42 -7.51
C VAL A 12 -7.02 2.93 -7.82
N LEU A 13 -8.20 2.38 -8.09
CA LEU A 13 -8.37 0.96 -8.43
C LEU A 13 -7.63 0.59 -9.73
N ALA A 14 -7.60 1.48 -10.71
CA ALA A 14 -6.82 1.29 -11.93
C ALA A 14 -5.31 1.21 -11.64
N ALA A 15 -4.79 2.12 -10.81
CA ALA A 15 -3.38 2.10 -10.41
C ALA A 15 -2.98 0.85 -9.60
N LEU A 16 -3.84 0.43 -8.67
CA LEU A 16 -3.63 -0.79 -7.88
C LEU A 16 -3.63 -2.04 -8.77
N ARG A 17 -4.55 -2.10 -9.74
CA ARG A 17 -4.60 -3.19 -10.73
C ARG A 17 -3.32 -3.23 -11.56
N ASP A 18 -2.87 -2.07 -12.05
CA ASP A 18 -1.62 -1.97 -12.83
C ASP A 18 -0.42 -2.50 -12.02
N ARG A 19 -0.27 -2.06 -10.77
CA ARG A 19 0.80 -2.50 -9.86
C ARG A 19 0.75 -3.99 -9.52
N LEU A 20 -0.44 -4.61 -9.50
CA LEU A 20 -0.60 -6.04 -9.26
C LEU A 20 -0.20 -6.89 -10.48
N LEU A 21 -0.53 -6.40 -11.68
CA LEU A 21 -0.21 -7.10 -12.94
C LEU A 21 1.25 -6.90 -13.36
N ASN A 22 1.81 -5.74 -13.10
CA ASN A 22 3.15 -5.36 -13.52
C ASN A 22 4.11 -5.38 -12.33
N ARG A 23 4.97 -6.42 -12.28
CA ARG A 23 6.05 -6.44 -11.29
C ARG A 23 7.05 -5.31 -11.58
N PRO A 24 7.40 -4.49 -10.59
CA PRO A 24 8.38 -3.43 -10.79
C PRO A 24 9.76 -4.02 -11.11
N ALA A 25 10.54 -3.26 -11.89
CA ALA A 25 11.98 -3.45 -11.94
C ALA A 25 12.58 -3.25 -10.52
N LEU A 26 13.85 -3.60 -10.32
CA LEU A 26 14.50 -3.49 -9.00
C LEU A 26 14.50 -2.05 -8.43
N ASN A 27 14.33 -1.04 -9.30
CA ASN A 27 14.41 0.39 -8.99
C ASN A 27 15.76 0.79 -8.37
N HIS A 28 15.90 2.06 -8.01
CA HIS A 28 17.12 2.61 -7.39
C HIS A 28 16.75 3.67 -6.36
N PRO A 29 17.61 3.97 -5.37
CA PRO A 29 17.36 5.05 -4.43
C PRO A 29 17.24 6.41 -5.15
N GLY A 30 16.45 7.32 -4.58
CA GLY A 30 16.35 8.70 -5.03
C GLY A 30 17.47 9.59 -4.49
N GLU A 31 17.68 10.74 -5.14
CA GLU A 31 18.54 11.80 -4.64
C GLU A 31 17.72 12.80 -3.82
N ALA A 32 18.18 13.12 -2.60
CA ALA A 32 17.45 13.97 -1.66
C ALA A 32 17.04 15.31 -2.28
N ASP A 33 17.99 16.06 -2.85
CA ASP A 33 17.72 17.35 -3.48
C ASP A 33 16.70 17.26 -4.63
N LYS A 34 16.68 16.13 -5.37
CA LYS A 34 15.71 15.92 -6.43
C LYS A 34 14.32 15.68 -5.85
N LEU A 35 14.22 14.84 -4.82
CA LEU A 35 12.96 14.55 -4.14
C LEU A 35 12.38 15.80 -3.47
N ASP A 36 13.22 16.60 -2.81
CA ASP A 36 12.80 17.87 -2.19
C ASP A 36 12.21 18.83 -3.22
N ARG A 37 12.85 18.96 -4.40
CA ARG A 37 12.32 19.77 -5.50
C ARG A 37 11.00 19.24 -6.04
N VAL A 38 10.87 17.92 -6.18
CA VAL A 38 9.66 17.26 -6.70
C VAL A 38 8.48 17.40 -5.73
N LEU A 39 8.74 17.38 -4.42
CA LEU A 39 7.72 17.48 -3.37
C LEU A 39 7.42 18.92 -2.96
N ALA A 40 8.22 19.90 -3.39
CA ALA A 40 8.06 21.29 -3.03
C ALA A 40 6.67 21.82 -3.41
N GLY A 41 5.93 22.35 -2.44
CA GLY A 41 4.60 22.92 -2.65
C GLY A 41 3.46 21.90 -2.75
N LEU A 42 3.73 20.59 -2.64
CA LEU A 42 2.69 19.56 -2.66
C LEU A 42 1.74 19.69 -1.45
N ILE A 43 2.26 20.12 -0.30
CA ILE A 43 1.47 20.37 0.90
C ILE A 43 1.16 21.86 1.00
N GLY A 44 -0.12 22.19 1.01
CA GLY A 44 -0.63 23.56 1.09
C GLY A 44 -2.02 23.63 1.74
N PRO A 45 -2.63 24.81 1.80
CA PRO A 45 -3.96 25.01 2.39
C PRO A 45 -5.08 24.37 1.57
N GLU A 46 -4.86 24.14 0.27
CA GLU A 46 -5.83 23.55 -0.65
C GLU A 46 -5.42 22.12 -1.04
N GLY A 47 -6.41 21.33 -1.48
CA GLY A 47 -6.17 20.01 -2.04
C GLY A 47 -5.59 20.07 -3.46
N ASN A 48 -4.81 19.05 -3.83
CA ASN A 48 -4.31 18.87 -5.20
C ASN A 48 -5.28 18.03 -6.03
N ASP A 49 -5.16 18.12 -7.36
CA ASP A 49 -5.79 17.16 -8.27
C ASP A 49 -5.28 15.74 -7.98
N PRO A 50 -6.14 14.76 -7.63
CA PRO A 50 -5.73 13.40 -7.34
C PRO A 50 -4.98 12.71 -8.50
N ALA A 51 -5.31 13.05 -9.76
CA ALA A 51 -4.61 12.50 -10.91
C ALA A 51 -3.14 12.96 -10.95
N GLU A 52 -2.89 14.23 -10.61
CA GLU A 52 -1.55 14.78 -10.55
C GLU A 52 -0.75 14.21 -9.36
N VAL A 53 -1.39 14.03 -8.20
CA VAL A 53 -0.76 13.38 -7.04
C VAL A 53 -0.38 11.94 -7.37
N LEU A 54 -1.27 11.20 -8.03
CA LEU A 54 -0.99 9.82 -8.44
C LEU A 54 0.12 9.77 -9.50
N ARG A 55 0.13 10.69 -10.47
CA ARG A 55 1.21 10.80 -11.47
C ARG A 55 2.56 11.09 -10.82
N LEU A 56 2.60 12.02 -9.87
CA LEU A 56 3.80 12.32 -9.08
C LEU A 56 4.32 11.06 -8.38
N TRP A 57 3.42 10.31 -7.75
CA TRP A 57 3.76 9.05 -7.11
C TRP A 57 4.34 8.03 -8.10
N THR A 58 3.64 7.75 -9.19
CA THR A 58 4.03 6.69 -10.13
C THR A 58 5.29 7.04 -10.92
N GLU A 59 5.48 8.30 -11.29
CA GLU A 59 6.59 8.72 -12.15
C GLU A 59 7.84 9.17 -11.38
N GLN A 60 7.69 9.72 -10.17
CA GLN A 60 8.82 10.32 -9.44
C GLN A 60 9.13 9.61 -8.12
N LEU A 61 8.13 9.20 -7.35
CA LEU A 61 8.36 8.67 -5.99
C LEU A 61 8.57 7.16 -5.99
N ALA A 62 7.61 6.38 -6.53
CA ALA A 62 7.67 4.93 -6.53
C ALA A 62 8.94 4.35 -7.19
N PRO A 63 9.48 4.92 -8.30
CA PRO A 63 10.73 4.45 -8.91
C PRO A 63 11.98 4.68 -8.04
N THR A 64 11.88 5.54 -7.01
CA THR A 64 12.99 5.83 -6.09
C THR A 64 13.04 4.89 -4.87
N ALA A 65 12.08 3.97 -4.77
CA ALA A 65 12.05 2.94 -3.75
C ALA A 65 12.49 1.60 -4.36
N ILE A 66 13.47 0.93 -3.73
CA ILE A 66 13.89 -0.41 -4.13
C ILE A 66 12.70 -1.36 -4.05
N ALA A 67 12.42 -2.05 -5.15
CA ALA A 67 11.34 -3.01 -5.22
C ALA A 67 11.75 -4.34 -4.57
N VAL A 68 11.46 -4.47 -3.28
CA VAL A 68 11.79 -5.67 -2.48
C VAL A 68 11.00 -6.93 -2.89
N ASP A 69 9.90 -6.77 -3.64
CA ASP A 69 9.11 -7.84 -4.25
C ASP A 69 9.59 -8.22 -5.67
N SER A 70 10.65 -7.56 -6.16
CA SER A 70 11.31 -7.91 -7.41
C SER A 70 12.06 -9.24 -7.26
N PRO A 71 11.98 -10.18 -8.23
CA PRO A 71 12.79 -11.40 -8.21
C PRO A 71 14.29 -11.13 -8.33
N ARG A 72 14.69 -9.88 -8.62
CA ARG A 72 16.09 -9.43 -8.69
C ARG A 72 16.59 -8.84 -7.37
N PHE A 73 15.75 -8.71 -6.36
CA PHE A 73 16.15 -8.24 -5.03
C PHE A 73 16.68 -9.43 -4.22
N LEU A 74 18.00 -9.47 -4.02
CA LEU A 74 18.72 -10.58 -3.38
C LEU A 74 19.47 -10.14 -2.11
N SER A 75 19.08 -9.03 -1.50
CA SER A 75 19.72 -8.47 -0.30
C SER A 75 18.72 -8.43 0.86
N PHE A 76 19.23 -8.27 2.09
CA PHE A 76 18.43 -8.13 3.32
C PHE A 76 17.38 -9.22 3.53
N VAL A 77 16.15 -8.82 3.93
CA VAL A 77 15.01 -9.70 4.22
C VAL A 77 14.03 -9.62 3.04
N PRO A 78 13.54 -10.76 2.52
CA PRO A 78 12.62 -10.77 1.38
C PRO A 78 11.26 -10.17 1.73
N ALA A 79 10.59 -9.62 0.72
CA ALA A 79 9.18 -9.30 0.82
C ALA A 79 8.36 -10.59 1.00
N ALA A 80 7.53 -10.63 2.03
CA ALA A 80 6.64 -11.77 2.32
C ALA A 80 5.26 -11.76 1.62
N PRO A 81 4.62 -10.62 1.25
CA PRO A 81 3.21 -10.65 0.89
C PRO A 81 2.96 -11.29 -0.47
N THR A 82 2.00 -12.21 -0.51
CA THR A 82 1.44 -12.72 -1.77
C THR A 82 0.50 -11.68 -2.40
N GLN A 83 0.19 -11.84 -3.70
CA GLN A 83 -0.82 -10.99 -4.35
C GLN A 83 -2.19 -11.07 -3.66
N ALA A 84 -2.54 -12.25 -3.13
CA ALA A 84 -3.79 -12.43 -2.37
C ALA A 84 -3.78 -11.63 -1.06
N ALA A 85 -2.66 -11.61 -0.33
CA ALA A 85 -2.52 -10.81 0.88
C ALA A 85 -2.64 -9.31 0.58
N ALA A 86 -1.99 -8.83 -0.49
CA ALA A 86 -2.07 -7.43 -0.91
C ALA A 86 -3.50 -7.00 -1.28
N LEU A 87 -4.25 -7.85 -2.00
CA LEU A 87 -5.65 -7.58 -2.34
C LEU A 87 -6.56 -7.55 -1.10
N PHE A 88 -6.35 -8.46 -0.15
CA PHE A 88 -7.16 -8.50 1.06
C PHE A 88 -6.86 -7.32 1.99
N GLU A 89 -5.62 -6.84 2.03
CA GLU A 89 -5.23 -5.64 2.77
C GLU A 89 -5.97 -4.39 2.26
N MET A 90 -6.17 -4.26 0.94
CA MET A 90 -6.97 -3.17 0.37
C MET A 90 -8.42 -3.21 0.86
N LEU A 91 -9.01 -4.41 0.96
CA LEU A 91 -10.35 -4.59 1.50
C LEU A 91 -10.42 -4.22 2.98
N VAL A 92 -9.46 -4.67 3.79
CA VAL A 92 -9.38 -4.34 5.23
C VAL A 92 -9.21 -2.83 5.43
N SER A 93 -8.33 -2.19 4.66
CA SER A 93 -8.10 -0.74 4.69
C SER A 93 -9.38 0.05 4.40
N CYS A 94 -10.17 -0.38 3.41
CA CYS A 94 -11.46 0.25 3.08
C CYS A 94 -12.56 -0.01 4.12
N SER A 95 -12.40 -1.03 4.97
CA SER A 95 -13.43 -1.46 5.93
C SER A 95 -13.44 -0.64 7.24
N SER A 96 -12.48 0.28 7.42
CA SER A 96 -12.39 1.15 8.61
C SER A 96 -12.45 0.38 9.94
N VAL A 97 -11.82 -0.80 10.00
CA VAL A 97 -11.82 -1.67 11.18
C VAL A 97 -10.87 -1.12 12.25
N GLN A 98 -11.33 -1.04 13.49
CA GLN A 98 -10.51 -0.69 14.64
C GLN A 98 -10.48 -1.83 15.68
N GLY A 99 -9.37 -2.57 15.69
CA GLY A 99 -9.15 -3.77 16.54
C GLY A 99 -8.93 -3.51 18.04
N VAL A 100 -9.29 -2.33 18.57
CA VAL A 100 -8.95 -1.98 19.97
C VAL A 100 -9.80 -2.71 21.02
N SER A 101 -10.93 -3.30 20.63
CA SER A 101 -11.76 -4.09 21.53
C SER A 101 -12.67 -5.06 20.80
N TRP A 102 -13.10 -6.11 21.50
CA TRP A 102 -14.07 -7.07 21.00
C TRP A 102 -15.39 -6.42 20.55
N LEU A 103 -15.82 -5.37 21.26
CA LEU A 103 -17.05 -4.65 20.94
C LEU A 103 -17.01 -4.01 19.54
N LEU A 104 -15.83 -3.54 19.10
CA LEU A 104 -15.66 -2.82 17.84
C LEU A 104 -15.25 -3.73 16.67
N ALA A 105 -14.61 -4.87 16.94
CA ALA A 105 -14.01 -5.70 15.89
C ALA A 105 -14.04 -7.22 16.17
N SER A 106 -15.10 -7.73 16.80
CA SER A 106 -15.22 -9.16 17.16
C SER A 106 -14.95 -10.13 16.00
N GLY A 107 -15.43 -9.82 14.79
CA GLY A 107 -15.20 -10.64 13.58
C GLY A 107 -13.71 -10.73 13.20
N PRO A 108 -13.05 -9.59 12.86
CA PRO A 108 -11.62 -9.55 12.59
C PRO A 108 -10.76 -10.16 13.72
N ILE A 109 -11.06 -9.85 14.99
CA ILE A 109 -10.34 -10.41 16.14
C ILE A 109 -10.48 -11.93 16.21
N ALA A 110 -11.69 -12.47 15.97
CA ALA A 110 -11.90 -13.92 15.95
C ALA A 110 -11.12 -14.59 14.81
N ALA A 111 -11.06 -13.98 13.63
CA ALA A 111 -10.28 -14.47 12.50
C ALA A 111 -8.77 -14.41 12.78
N GLU A 112 -8.27 -13.30 13.34
CA GLU A 112 -6.87 -13.14 13.73
C GLU A 112 -6.45 -14.20 14.75
N ASN A 113 -7.25 -14.45 15.79
CA ASN A 113 -6.98 -15.48 16.79
C ASN A 113 -6.86 -16.90 16.18
N GLN A 114 -7.63 -17.21 15.14
CA GLN A 114 -7.49 -18.49 14.43
C GLN A 114 -6.18 -18.58 13.66
N VAL A 115 -5.76 -17.50 12.98
CA VAL A 115 -4.48 -17.45 12.26
C VAL A 115 -3.30 -17.51 13.23
N LEU A 116 -3.36 -16.80 14.36
CA LEU A 116 -2.34 -16.87 15.40
C LEU A 116 -2.20 -18.29 15.97
N ARG A 117 -3.31 -18.99 16.20
CA ARG A 117 -3.29 -20.40 16.60
C ARG A 117 -2.61 -21.26 15.55
N LEU A 118 -2.99 -21.11 14.28
CA LEU A 118 -2.36 -21.85 13.17
C LEU A 118 -0.83 -21.60 13.13
N ILE A 119 -0.39 -20.35 13.24
CA ILE A 119 1.03 -20.02 13.22
C ILE A 119 1.76 -20.62 14.43
N ALA A 120 1.16 -20.55 15.62
CA ALA A 120 1.72 -21.16 16.83
C ALA A 120 1.88 -22.68 16.65
N ASP A 121 0.84 -23.37 16.16
CA ASP A 121 0.88 -24.81 15.96
C ASP A 121 1.91 -25.23 14.89
N LEU A 122 2.16 -24.37 13.88
CA LEU A 122 3.20 -24.59 12.86
C LEU A 122 4.63 -24.35 13.38
N ALA A 123 4.79 -23.46 14.37
CA ALA A 123 6.09 -23.10 14.93
C ALA A 123 6.63 -24.13 15.94
N GLY A 124 5.75 -24.97 16.52
CA GLY A 124 6.07 -25.97 17.56
C GLY A 124 5.99 -25.39 18.97
#